data_AF-A0A7V9QDZ6-F1
#
_entry.id   AF-A0A7V9QDZ6-F1
#
_cell.length_a   1.000
_cell.length_b   1.000
_cell.length_c   1.000
_cell.angle_alpha   90.00
_cell.angle_beta   90.00
_cell.angle_gamma   90.00
#
_symmetry.space_group_name_H-M   'P 1'
#
loop_
_entity.id
_entity.type
_entity.pdbx_description
1 polymer ?
#
loop_
_entity_poly.entity_id
_entity_poly.type
_entity_poly.pdbx_seq_one_letter_code
_entity_poly.pdbx_strand_id
1 'polypeptide(L)' 'MSACLEMDACRYNGQSIRARFVPRLAEHVDLIPVCPEVEIGLGVPRPPVRLVAA' A
#
# COMPACT_ATOMS: atom_id res chain seq x y z
N MET A 1 2.89 -7.05 -3.72
CA MET A 1 2.27 -5.78 -4.18
C MET A 1 1.95 -4.93 -2.97
N SER A 2 2.18 -3.61 -3.00
CA SER A 2 1.76 -2.75 -1.88
C SER A 2 0.25 -2.83 -1.69
N ALA A 3 -0.22 -3.18 -0.49
CA ALA A 3 -1.65 -3.41 -0.24
C ALA A 3 -2.52 -2.18 -0.54
N CYS A 4 -1.95 -0.97 -0.43
CA CYS A 4 -2.66 0.26 -0.78
C CYS A 4 -2.97 0.44 -2.28
N LEU A 5 -2.41 -0.40 -3.17
CA LEU A 5 -2.69 -0.39 -4.60
C LEU A 5 -3.90 -1.31 -4.90
N GLU A 6 -5.09 -0.71 -5.02
CA GLU A 6 -6.37 -1.36 -5.36
C GLU A 6 -6.91 -2.41 -4.37
N MET A 7 -6.15 -2.82 -3.35
CA MET A 7 -6.55 -3.93 -2.47
C MET A 7 -7.08 -3.49 -1.10
N ASP A 8 -6.42 -2.52 -0.45
CA ASP A 8 -6.78 -2.08 0.90
C ASP A 8 -6.62 -0.56 1.08
N ALA A 9 -7.38 0.02 1.99
CA ALA A 9 -7.35 1.44 2.33
C ALA A 9 -6.26 1.77 3.37
N CYS A 10 -5.10 1.11 3.29
CA CYS A 10 -4.07 1.12 4.33
C CYS A 10 -3.01 2.23 4.19
N ARG A 11 -3.19 3.17 3.26
CA ARG A 11 -2.30 4.34 3.10
C ARG A 11 -2.35 5.22 4.34
N TYR A 12 -1.32 6.04 4.57
CA TYR A 12 -1.25 6.94 5.72
C TYR A 12 -2.51 7.83 5.91
N ASN A 13 -3.20 8.18 4.82
CA ASN A 13 -4.42 8.99 4.84
C ASN A 13 -5.72 8.17 4.79
N GLY A 14 -5.67 6.85 4.98
CA GLY A 14 -6.83 5.96 4.94
C GLY A 14 -7.44 5.75 3.56
N GLN A 15 -6.68 5.99 2.49
CA GLN A 15 -7.15 5.81 1.10
C GLN A 15 -6.47 4.61 0.44
N SER A 16 -7.12 4.08 -0.60
CA SER A 16 -6.49 3.20 -1.59
C SER A 16 -6.15 3.99 -2.86
N ILE A 17 -5.15 3.50 -3.59
CA ILE A 17 -4.69 4.07 -4.85
C ILE A 17 -5.20 3.18 -5.98
N ARG A 18 -5.88 3.79 -6.97
CA ARG A 18 -6.28 3.10 -8.20
C ARG A 18 -5.15 3.14 -9.23
N ALA A 19 -4.66 1.97 -9.62
CA ALA A 19 -3.59 1.80 -10.57
C ALA A 19 -4.06 0.83 -11.67
N ARG A 20 -4.39 1.39 -12.85
CA ARG A 20 -4.92 0.65 -14.02
C ARG A 20 -4.08 -0.55 -14.47
N PHE A 21 -2.82 -0.61 -14.06
CA PHE A 21 -1.91 -1.71 -14.36
C PHE A 21 -2.15 -2.95 -13.48
N VAL A 22 -2.65 -2.77 -12.25
CA VAL A 22 -2.84 -3.85 -11.28
C VAL A 22 -3.81 -4.93 -11.79
N PRO A 23 -4.99 -4.60 -12.35
CA PRO A 23 -5.89 -5.63 -12.89
C PRO A 23 -5.26 -6.43 -14.04
N ARG A 24 -4.49 -5.75 -14.90
CA ARG A 24 -3.79 -6.40 -16.02
C ARG A 24 -2.69 -7.34 -15.54
N LEU A 25 -2.02 -6.99 -14.45
CA LEU A 25 -0.99 -7.84 -13.86
C LEU A 25 -1.59 -9.05 -13.14
N ALA A 26 -2.76 -8.88 -12.49
CA ALA A 26 -3.48 -9.93 -11.79
C ALA A 26 -3.85 -11.13 -12.69
N GLU A 27 -3.99 -10.91 -14.00
CA GLU A 27 -4.26 -11.98 -14.99
C GLU A 27 -3.05 -12.89 -15.23
N HIS A 28 -1.85 -12.50 -14.78
CA HIS A 28 -0.59 -13.19 -15.09
C HIS A 28 0.18 -13.68 -13.86
N VAL A 29 -0.12 -13.18 -12.66
CA VAL A 29 0.62 -13.52 -11.44
C VAL A 29 -0.29 -13.51 -10.20
N ASP A 30 0.13 -14.22 -9.16
CA ASP A 30 -0.50 -14.14 -7.84
C ASP A 30 -0.07 -12.86 -7.11
N LEU A 31 -1.05 -12.01 -6.80
CA LEU A 31 -0.82 -10.76 -6.10
C LEU A 31 -0.87 -10.96 -4.59
N ILE A 32 0.27 -10.81 -3.93
CA ILE A 32 0.36 -10.82 -2.45
C ILE A 32 0.33 -9.36 -1.95
N PRO A 33 -0.79 -8.88 -1.37
CA PRO A 33 -0.86 -7.55 -0.77
C PRO A 33 -0.04 -7.49 0.53
N VAL A 34 0.88 -6.54 0.62
CA VAL A 34 1.70 -6.31 1.83
C VAL A 34 1.72 -4.81 2.14
N CYS A 35 1.53 -4.44 3.41
CA CYS A 35 1.74 -3.08 3.87
C CYS A 35 2.75 -3.08 5.03
N PRO A 36 4.04 -2.81 4.75
CA PRO A 36 5.08 -2.86 5.77
C PRO A 36 4.78 -1.92 6.94
N GLU A 37 4.21 -0.74 6.67
CA GLU A 37 3.89 0.26 7.68
C GLU A 37 2.81 -0.21 8.67
N VAL A 38 1.82 -0.99 8.21
CA VAL A 38 0.79 -1.57 9.09
C VAL A 38 1.34 -2.78 9.83
N GLU A 39 2.14 -3.62 9.17
CA GLU A 39 2.75 -4.81 9.78
C GLU A 39 3.70 -4.47 10.93
N ILE A 40 4.40 -3.34 10.85
CA ILE A 40 5.23 -2.84 11.95
C ILE A 40 4.43 -1.99 12.98
N GLY A 41 3.11 -1.85 12.80
CA GLY A 41 2.19 -1.29 13.80
C GLY A 41 1.88 0.21 13.73
N LEU A 42 2.14 0.92 12.62
CA LEU A 42 1.85 2.37 12.56
C LEU A 42 0.35 2.69 12.46
N GLY A 43 -0.52 1.72 12.14
CA GLY A 43 -1.96 1.91 12.02
C GLY A 43 -2.40 2.76 10.81
N VAL A 44 -3.71 3.04 10.74
CA VAL A 44 -4.35 3.80 9.67
C VAL A 44 -5.51 4.62 10.27
N PRO A 45 -5.61 5.95 10.06
CA PRO A 45 -4.63 6.83 9.41
C PRO A 45 -3.40 7.08 10.31
N ARG A 46 -2.31 7.58 9.73
CA ARG A 46 -1.05 7.91 10.40
C ARG A 46 -0.36 9.13 9.77
N PRO A 47 0.53 9.83 10.50
CA PRO A 47 1.32 10.93 9.94
C PRO A 47 2.23 10.46 8.80
N PRO A 48 2.49 11.30 7.77
CA PRO A 48 3.46 10.98 6.72
C PRO A 48 4.87 10.79 7.29
N VAL A 49 5.57 9.75 6.82
CA VAL A 49 6.97 9.51 7.15
C VAL A 49 7.86 10.05 6.02
N ARG A 50 8.93 10.78 6.36
CA ARG A 50 9.93 11.28 5.42
C ARG A 50 11.30 10.77 5.84
N LEU A 51 11.94 10.01 4.96
CA LEU A 51 13.35 9.64 5.11
C LEU A 51 14.22 10.88 4.88
N VAL A 52 15.18 11.12 5.77
CA VAL A 52 16.16 12.22 5.68
C VAL A 52 17.57 11.62 5.70
N ALA A 53 18.50 12.18 4.91
CA ALA A 53 19.91 11.80 4.95
C ALA A 53 20.63 12.58 6.07
N ALA A 54 21.70 11.99 6.61
CA ALA A 54 22.60 12.63 7.56
C ALA A 54 23.60 13.55 6.85
#